data_AF-A0A2E7STM4-F1
#
_entry.id   AF-A0A2E7STM4-F1
#
_cell.length_a   1.000
_cell.length_b   1.000
_cell.length_c   1.000
_cell.angle_alpha   90.00
_cell.angle_beta   90.00
_cell.angle_gamma   90.00
#
_symmetry.space_group_name_H-M   'P 1'
#
loop_
_entity.id
_entity.type
_entity.pdbx_description
1 polymer ?
#
loop_
_entity_poly.entity_id
_entity_poly.type
_entity_poly.pdbx_seq_one_letter_code
_entity_poly.pdbx_strand_id
1 'polypeptide(L)'
;MGDLAILKNLHFSSALQASSGQPHTPALGRYQQWNAQHDAYEPSWHFNSGFLVGNKNSERLPSYFRMDVGLKQNKWFFGFPYERYVQLVNVTNHVNAMTYQYRNRTNRLTGETMGVQRAAVPMFPFFLTFGLRVEI
;
A
#
# COMPACT_ATOMS: atom_id res chain seq x y z
N MET A 1 10.18 6.57 -18.54
CA MET A 1 11.30 5.71 -18.13
C MET A 1 12.48 6.15 -18.97
N GLY A 2 13.55 6.63 -18.36
CA GLY A 2 14.79 7.02 -19.06
C GLY A 2 15.93 6.12 -18.62
N ASP A 3 16.71 5.61 -19.57
CA ASP A 3 17.97 4.88 -19.30
C ASP A 3 19.11 5.65 -19.97
N LEU A 4 20.16 5.92 -19.20
CA LEU A 4 21.31 6.71 -19.59
C LEU A 4 22.58 5.89 -19.34
N ALA A 5 23.31 5.59 -20.40
CA ALA A 5 24.65 5.01 -20.28
C ALA A 5 25.64 6.10 -19.82
N ILE A 6 26.06 6.04 -18.56
CA ILE A 6 27.04 6.98 -17.98
C ILE A 6 28.46 6.57 -18.40
N LEU A 7 28.72 5.26 -18.42
CA LEU A 7 29.96 4.67 -18.93
C LEU A 7 29.58 3.45 -19.79
N LYS A 8 30.53 2.93 -20.57
CA LYS A 8 30.33 1.77 -21.45
C LYS A 8 29.71 0.54 -20.74
N ASN A 9 29.90 0.45 -19.43
CA ASN A 9 29.45 -0.65 -18.58
C ASN A 9 28.53 -0.20 -17.43
N LEU A 10 28.14 1.07 -17.38
CA LEU A 10 27.35 1.65 -16.29
C LEU A 10 26.12 2.35 -16.85
N HIS A 11 24.96 1.81 -16.51
CA HIS A 11 23.65 2.29 -16.95
C HIS A 11 22.90 2.85 -15.75
N PHE A 12 22.37 4.05 -15.90
CA PHE A 12 21.53 4.70 -14.92
C PHE A 12 20.11 4.77 -15.45
N SER A 13 19.17 4.17 -14.72
CA SER A 13 17.76 4.20 -15.05
C SER A 13 17.00 5.10 -14.09
N SER A 14 16.03 5.83 -14.62
CA SER A 14 15.09 6.64 -13.85
C SER A 14 13.66 6.41 -14.31
N ALA A 15 12.77 6.21 -13.35
CA ALA A 15 11.36 5.99 -13.56
C ALA A 15 10.57 7.05 -12.80
N LEU A 16 9.68 7.74 -13.51
CA LEU A 16 8.72 8.65 -12.91
C LEU A 16 7.32 8.09 -13.14
N GLN A 17 6.55 7.99 -12.06
CA GLN A 17 5.18 7.52 -12.08
C GLN A 17 4.31 8.51 -11.33
N ALA A 18 3.38 9.15 -12.03
CA ALA A 18 2.34 9.97 -11.45
C ALA A 18 0.99 9.33 -11.78
N SER A 19 0.13 9.15 -10.79
CA SER A 19 -1.20 8.61 -11.03
C SER A 19 -2.22 9.17 -10.05
N SER A 20 -3.46 9.32 -10.53
CA SER A 20 -4.61 9.56 -9.67
C SER A 20 -4.90 8.31 -8.85
N GLY A 21 -5.23 8.48 -7.58
CA GLY A 21 -5.61 7.34 -6.73
C GLY A 21 -6.85 6.62 -7.23
N GLN A 22 -6.89 5.31 -6.96
CA GLN A 22 -8.01 4.46 -7.34
C GLN A 22 -9.30 4.90 -6.61
N PRO A 23 -10.47 4.84 -7.27
CA PRO A 23 -11.75 5.00 -6.59
C PRO A 23 -11.97 3.91 -5.52
N HIS A 24 -12.53 4.30 -4.39
CA HIS A 24 -12.86 3.39 -3.31
C HIS A 24 -14.17 3.79 -2.64
N THR A 25 -14.77 2.84 -1.91
CA THR A 25 -15.95 3.10 -1.09
C THR A 25 -15.50 3.51 0.30
N PRO A 26 -15.79 4.75 0.75
CA PRO A 26 -15.41 5.20 2.07
C PRO A 26 -16.29 4.56 3.16
N ALA A 27 -15.71 4.31 4.33
CA ALA A 27 -16.47 4.03 5.54
C ALA A 27 -16.89 5.37 6.17
N LEU A 28 -18.18 5.70 6.09
CA LEU A 28 -18.76 6.93 6.65
C LEU A 28 -18.83 6.90 8.17
N GLY A 29 -18.97 5.70 8.74
CA GLY A 29 -19.06 5.53 10.17
C GLY A 29 -19.17 4.08 10.57
N ARG A 30 -19.65 3.85 11.77
CA ARG A 30 -19.95 2.53 12.30
C ARG A 30 -21.39 2.49 12.79
N TYR A 31 -21.98 1.31 12.81
CA TYR A 31 -23.25 1.08 13.47
C TYR A 31 -23.08 0.03 14.57
N GLN A 32 -23.97 0.11 15.55
CA GLN A 32 -24.16 -0.88 16.59
C GLN A 32 -25.64 -1.21 16.60
N GLN A 33 -25.96 -2.48 16.41
CA GLN A 33 -27.33 -2.97 16.35
C GLN A 33 -27.48 -4.16 17.30
N TRP A 34 -28.58 -4.15 18.04
CA TRP A 34 -29.01 -5.29 18.83
C TRP A 34 -30.16 -5.95 18.12
N ASN A 35 -30.02 -7.24 17.82
CA ASN A 35 -31.07 -8.04 17.24
C ASN A 35 -31.63 -8.96 18.32
N ALA A 36 -32.94 -8.89 18.52
CA ALA A 36 -33.66 -9.83 19.37
C ALA A 36 -34.10 -11.03 18.53
N GLN A 37 -33.71 -12.22 18.96
CA GLN A 37 -34.29 -13.46 18.48
C GLN A 37 -35.45 -13.82 19.41
N HIS A 38 -36.66 -13.75 18.87
CA HIS A 38 -37.90 -13.99 19.60
C HIS A 38 -38.30 -15.47 19.53
N ASP A 39 -37.43 -16.36 20.03
CA ASP A 39 -37.81 -17.75 20.26
C ASP A 39 -38.68 -17.84 21.52
N ALA A 40 -39.74 -18.65 21.47
CA ALA A 40 -40.69 -18.80 22.57
C ALA A 40 -40.11 -19.54 23.79
N TYR A 41 -39.06 -20.33 23.60
CA TYR A 41 -38.40 -21.12 24.64
C TYR A 41 -37.00 -20.60 24.98
N GLU A 42 -36.31 -19.97 24.03
CA GLU A 42 -34.95 -19.43 24.24
C GLU A 42 -34.77 -18.03 23.60
N PRO A 43 -35.39 -16.97 24.15
CA PRO A 43 -35.19 -15.62 23.64
C PRO A 43 -33.74 -15.17 23.87
N SER A 44 -33.08 -14.71 22.81
CA SER A 44 -31.69 -14.28 22.87
C SER A 44 -31.50 -12.90 22.24
N TRP A 45 -30.46 -12.20 22.69
CA TRP A 45 -30.03 -10.94 22.10
C TRP A 45 -28.63 -11.11 21.51
N HIS A 46 -28.50 -10.74 20.24
CA HIS A 46 -27.22 -10.79 19.54
C HIS A 46 -26.77 -9.40 19.16
N PHE A 47 -25.55 -9.07 19.57
CA PHE A 47 -24.91 -7.83 19.19
C PHE A 47 -24.30 -7.95 17.79
N ASN A 48 -24.64 -7.02 16.91
CA ASN A 48 -24.00 -6.85 15.61
C ASN A 48 -23.36 -5.47 15.53
N SER A 49 -22.15 -5.42 15.00
CA SER A 49 -21.49 -4.16 14.69
C SER A 49 -20.79 -4.26 13.34
N GLY A 50 -20.74 -3.14 12.64
CA GLY A 50 -20.11 -3.06 11.33
C GLY A 50 -19.84 -1.61 10.93
N PHE A 51 -19.36 -1.45 9.70
CA PHE A 51 -19.10 -0.15 9.11
C PHE A 51 -20.29 0.29 8.25
N LEU A 52 -20.70 1.55 8.40
CA LEU A 52 -21.60 2.21 7.46
C LEU A 52 -20.75 2.64 6.26
N VAL A 53 -20.95 1.99 5.13
CA VAL A 53 -20.23 2.30 3.88
C VAL A 53 -21.02 3.31 3.05
N GLY A 54 -20.30 4.24 2.43
CA GLY A 54 -20.90 5.22 1.53
C GLY A 54 -21.21 4.65 0.15
N ASN A 55 -21.51 5.54 -0.79
CA ASN A 55 -21.76 5.16 -2.17
C ASN A 55 -20.53 4.49 -2.78
N LYS A 56 -20.77 3.47 -3.62
CA LYS A 56 -19.71 2.70 -4.28
C LYS A 56 -18.79 3.64 -5.09
N ASN A 57 -17.48 3.56 -4.82
CA ASN A 57 -16.46 4.35 -5.53
C ASN A 57 -16.64 5.88 -5.46
N SER A 58 -17.29 6.38 -4.40
CA SER A 58 -17.59 7.81 -4.24
C SER A 58 -16.37 8.67 -3.88
N GLU A 59 -15.32 8.09 -3.30
CA GLU A 59 -14.09 8.80 -2.97
C GLU A 59 -12.89 8.21 -3.72
N ARG A 60 -11.83 9.00 -3.91
CA ARG A 60 -10.57 8.53 -4.48
C ARG A 60 -9.47 8.54 -3.44
N LEU A 61 -8.59 7.55 -3.55
CA LEU A 61 -7.33 7.57 -2.82
C LEU A 61 -6.51 8.81 -3.22
N PRO A 62 -5.61 9.28 -2.35
CA PRO A 62 -4.71 10.39 -2.67
C PRO A 62 -3.95 10.12 -3.97
N SER A 63 -3.77 11.16 -4.79
CA SER A 63 -2.85 11.10 -5.92
C SER A 63 -1.45 10.77 -5.41
N TYR A 64 -0.71 9.96 -6.17
CA TYR A 64 0.65 9.61 -5.80
C TYR A 64 1.64 9.96 -6.91
N PHE A 65 2.84 10.29 -6.46
CA PHE A 65 4.01 10.53 -7.29
C PHE A 65 5.15 9.65 -6.76
N ARG A 66 5.74 8.84 -7.64
CA ARG A 66 6.85 7.94 -7.32
C ARG A 66 7.99 8.20 -8.29
N MET A 67 9.18 8.36 -7.73
CA MET A 67 10.43 8.35 -8.47
C MET A 67 11.24 7.14 -8.06
N ASP A 68 11.68 6.34 -9.04
CA ASP A 68 12.62 5.24 -8.83
C ASP A 68 13.90 5.53 -9.59
N VAL A 69 15.02 5.15 -9.00
CA VAL A 69 16.34 5.27 -9.62
C VAL A 69 17.04 3.93 -9.55
N GLY A 70 17.67 3.55 -10.65
CA GLY A 70 18.39 2.30 -10.78
C GLY A 70 19.79 2.53 -11.33
N LEU A 71 20.71 1.70 -10.89
CA LEU A 71 22.06 1.60 -11.41
C LEU A 71 22.31 0.15 -11.79
N LYS A 72 22.61 -0.05 -13.07
CA LYS A 72 22.99 -1.34 -13.64
C LYS A 72 24.44 -1.27 -14.04
N GLN A 73 25.22 -2.28 -13.66
CA GLN A 73 26.62 -2.36 -14.00
C GLN A 73 26.99 -3.74 -14.53
N ASN A 74 27.60 -3.74 -15.70
CA ASN A 74 28.10 -4.93 -16.36
C ASN A 74 29.59 -5.09 -16.01
N LYS A 75 29.99 -6.27 -15.54
CA LYS A 75 31.39 -6.58 -15.25
C LYS A 75 31.70 -8.02 -15.62
N TRP A 76 32.99 -8.30 -15.75
CA TRP A 76 33.51 -9.64 -15.99
C TRP A 76 34.20 -10.13 -14.71
N PHE A 77 33.86 -11.32 -14.21
CA PHE A 77 34.50 -11.92 -13.04
C PHE A 77 34.74 -13.41 -13.29
N PHE A 78 35.99 -13.86 -13.12
CA PHE A 78 36.40 -15.26 -13.29
C PHE A 78 35.97 -15.94 -14.61
N GLY A 79 36.01 -15.22 -15.73
CA GLY A 79 35.65 -15.82 -17.03
C GLY A 79 34.16 -15.70 -17.38
N PHE A 80 33.31 -15.24 -16.46
CA PHE A 80 31.87 -15.12 -16.67
C PHE A 80 31.42 -13.65 -16.70
N PRO A 81 30.56 -13.26 -17.65
CA PRO A 81 29.87 -11.98 -17.60
C PRO A 81 28.85 -11.98 -16.45
N TYR A 82 28.92 -10.97 -15.59
CA TYR A 82 27.93 -10.75 -14.54
C TYR A 82 27.40 -9.31 -14.60
N GLU A 83 26.13 -9.19 -14.28
CA GLU A 83 25.43 -7.91 -14.26
C GLU A 83 24.80 -7.70 -12.89
N ARG A 84 25.13 -6.58 -12.25
CA ARG A 84 24.58 -6.19 -10.95
C ARG A 84 23.62 -5.03 -11.10
N TYR A 85 22.54 -5.08 -10.33
CA TYR A 85 21.48 -4.09 -10.32
C TYR A 85 21.30 -3.59 -8.90
N VAL A 86 21.28 -2.28 -8.74
CA VAL A 86 20.90 -1.60 -7.51
C VAL A 86 19.76 -0.67 -7.86
N GLN A 87 18.62 -0.80 -7.21
CA GLN A 87 17.47 0.05 -7.47
C GLN A 87 16.87 0.55 -6.16
N LEU A 88 16.66 1.86 -6.11
CA LEU A 88 15.97 2.56 -5.04
C LEU A 88 14.55 2.87 -5.52
N VAL A 89 13.56 2.30 -4.85
CA VAL A 89 12.14 2.49 -5.18
C VAL A 89 11.57 3.57 -4.27
N ASN A 90 10.76 4.47 -4.85
CA ASN A 90 10.06 5.55 -4.13
C ASN A 90 11.01 6.48 -3.34
N VAL A 91 11.98 7.08 -4.03
CA VAL A 91 12.98 8.03 -3.48
C VAL A 91 12.31 9.20 -2.74
N THR A 92 11.14 9.62 -3.21
CA THR A 92 10.36 10.73 -2.61
C THR A 92 9.67 10.35 -1.30
N ASN A 93 9.72 9.08 -0.88
CA ASN A 93 9.06 8.54 0.32
C ASN A 93 7.58 8.97 0.44
N HIS A 94 6.90 9.09 -0.70
CA HIS A 94 5.49 9.48 -0.72
C HIS A 94 4.64 8.23 -0.50
N VAL A 95 3.69 8.28 0.43
CA VAL A 95 2.79 7.15 0.71
C VAL A 95 1.84 6.97 -0.46
N ASN A 96 2.01 5.86 -1.20
CA ASN A 96 1.07 5.44 -2.24
C ASN A 96 0.07 4.45 -1.64
N ALA A 97 -1.08 4.95 -1.18
CA ALA A 97 -2.13 4.11 -0.59
C ALA A 97 -2.81 3.26 -1.68
N MET A 98 -2.68 1.94 -1.58
CA MET A 98 -3.43 0.98 -2.42
C MET A 98 -4.87 0.83 -1.93
N THR A 99 -5.06 0.82 -0.61
CA THR A 99 -6.36 0.72 0.05
C THR A 99 -6.29 1.30 1.45
N TYR A 100 -7.45 1.52 2.06
CA TYR A 100 -7.57 1.85 3.48
C TYR A 100 -8.06 0.65 4.27
N GLN A 101 -7.34 0.32 5.33
CA GLN A 101 -7.85 -0.56 6.37
C GLN A 101 -8.60 0.27 7.41
N TYR A 102 -9.79 -0.20 7.75
CA TYR A 102 -10.65 0.44 8.75
C TYR A 102 -10.62 -0.35 10.04
N ARG A 103 -10.50 0.36 11.15
CA ARG A 103 -10.55 -0.21 12.49
C ARG A 103 -11.41 0.66 13.39
N ASN A 104 -12.18 0.03 14.27
CA ASN A 104 -12.86 0.72 15.35
C ASN A 104 -11.82 1.24 16.36
N ARG A 105 -11.76 2.56 16.53
CA ARG A 105 -10.89 3.20 17.51
C ARG A 105 -11.50 3.00 18.89
N THR A 106 -10.90 2.19 19.74
CA THR A 106 -11.34 2.01 21.13
C THR A 106 -10.42 2.74 22.10
N ASN A 107 -11.01 3.39 23.09
CA ASN A 107 -10.29 3.90 24.23
C ASN A 107 -9.86 2.72 25.09
N ARG A 108 -8.54 2.58 25.29
CA ARG A 108 -7.98 1.45 26.06
C ARG A 108 -8.30 1.54 27.56
N LEU A 109 -8.60 2.73 28.07
CA LEU A 109 -8.89 2.95 29.49
C LEU A 109 -10.37 2.79 29.82
N THR A 110 -11.27 3.30 28.96
CA THR A 110 -12.72 3.24 29.20
C THR A 110 -13.42 2.12 28.44
N GLY A 111 -12.77 1.48 27.47
CA GLY A 111 -13.38 0.48 26.59
C GLY A 111 -14.34 1.08 25.55
N GLU A 112 -14.62 2.38 25.63
CA GLU A 112 -15.54 3.07 24.74
C GLU A 112 -14.95 3.19 23.33
N THR A 113 -15.80 3.09 22.31
CA THR A 113 -15.35 3.27 20.93
C THR A 113 -15.53 4.72 20.50
N MET A 114 -14.44 5.34 20.04
CA MET A 114 -14.33 6.76 19.67
C MET A 114 -14.47 7.01 18.16
N GLY A 115 -14.98 6.04 17.39
CA GLY A 115 -15.22 6.17 15.94
C GLY A 115 -14.37 5.24 15.06
N VAL A 116 -14.30 5.58 13.77
CA VAL A 116 -13.57 4.80 12.75
C VAL A 116 -12.20 5.40 12.52
N GLN A 117 -11.16 4.59 12.64
CA GLN A 117 -9.80 4.92 12.25
C GLN A 117 -9.49 4.27 10.91
N ARG A 118 -8.78 4.99 10.05
CA ARG A 118 -8.28 4.48 8.77
C ARG A 118 -6.75 4.47 8.75
N ALA A 119 -6.17 3.45 8.14
CA ALA A 119 -4.73 3.35 7.89
C ALA A 119 -4.51 3.04 6.40
N ALA A 120 -3.64 3.80 5.75
CA ALA A 120 -3.25 3.54 4.37
C ALA A 120 -2.35 2.31 4.29
N VAL A 121 -2.68 1.38 3.40
CA VAL A 121 -1.80 0.26 3.05
C VAL A 121 -0.95 0.69 1.85
N PRO A 122 0.37 0.87 2.00
CA PRO A 122 1.20 1.34 0.91
C PRO A 122 1.43 0.24 -0.13
N MET A 123 1.34 0.58 -1.42
CA MET A 123 1.61 -0.36 -2.52
C MET A 123 3.12 -0.58 -2.72
N PHE A 124 3.89 0.50 -2.64
CA PHE A 124 5.34 0.49 -2.76
C PHE A 124 5.95 1.50 -1.77
N PRO A 125 6.36 1.06 -0.57
CA PRO A 125 7.10 1.92 0.34
C PRO A 125 8.48 2.26 -0.22
N PHE A 126 9.24 3.11 0.46
CA PHE A 126 10.66 3.26 0.17
C PHE A 126 11.40 1.96 0.50
N PHE A 127 12.06 1.36 -0.48
CA PHE A 127 12.93 0.20 -0.27
C PHE A 127 14.04 0.12 -1.31
N LEU A 128 15.09 -0.60 -0.93
CA LEU A 128 16.30 -0.83 -1.72
C LEU A 128 16.31 -2.27 -2.21
N THR A 129 16.50 -2.46 -3.51
CA THR A 129 16.60 -3.77 -4.14
C THR A 129 17.96 -3.97 -4.77
N PHE A 130 18.49 -5.18 -4.63
CA PHE A 130 19.72 -5.63 -5.26
C PHE A 130 19.42 -6.86 -6.13
N GLY A 131 20.00 -6.89 -7.32
CA GLY A 131 19.89 -8.02 -8.24
C GLY A 131 21.26 -8.40 -8.79
N LEU A 132 21.42 -9.68 -9.10
CA LEU A 132 22.57 -10.21 -9.81
C LEU A 132 22.04 -11.09 -10.96
N ARG A 133 22.53 -10.87 -12.16
CA ARG A 133 22.34 -11.76 -13.31
C ARG A 133 23.70 -12.33 -13.69
N VAL A 134 23.79 -13.64 -13.77
CA VAL A 134 24.96 -14.37 -14.26
C VAL A 134 24.51 -15.09 -15.52
N GLU A 135 25.20 -14.86 -16.62
CA GLU A 135 25.04 -15.65 -17.83
C GLU A 135 26.10 -16.76 -17.78
N ILE A 136 25.64 -18.01 -17.73
CA ILE A 136 26.46 -19.24 -17.68
C ILE A 136 26.46 -19.86 -19.06
#